data_AF-A0A8J5I347-F1
#
_entry.id   AF-A0A8J5I347-F1
#
_cell.length_a   1.000
_cell.length_b   1.000
_cell.length_c   1.000
_cell.angle_alpha   90.00
_cell.angle_beta   90.00
_cell.angle_gamma   90.00
#
_symmetry.space_group_name_H-M   'P 1'
#
loop_
_entity.id
_entity.type
_entity.pdbx_description
1 polymer ?
#
loop_
_entity_poly.entity_id
_entity_poly.type
_entity_poly.pdbx_seq_one_letter_code
_entity_poly.pdbx_strand_id
1 'polypeptide(L)'
;MWYEFSNKRITKELIDAKKRGVDVKICLGKSMLDTAADTLVEFLEADIEVEVAQEGRVLLVKIALLDDTVMLGSANMSVNAFQSNIEDIVLFHGLERKSKDTNNVFAAVG
;
A
#
# COMPACT_ATOMS: atom_id res chain seq x y z
N MET A 1 2.29 1.27 1.19
CA MET A 1 3.35 1.13 0.18
C MET A 1 3.60 -0.35 -0.05
N TRP A 2 3.63 -0.79 -1.31
CA TRP A 2 3.86 -2.19 -1.63
C TRP A 2 4.71 -2.35 -2.87
N TYR A 3 5.59 -3.35 -2.82
CA TYR A 3 6.30 -3.84 -4.01
C TYR A 3 5.32 -4.52 -4.98
N GLU A 4 4.43 -5.37 -4.46
CA GLU A 4 3.38 -6.05 -5.21
C GLU A 4 2.03 -5.92 -4.52
N PHE A 5 0.98 -5.63 -5.30
CA PHE A 5 -0.40 -5.49 -4.85
C PHE A 5 -1.38 -6.10 -5.87
N SER A 6 -1.51 -7.43 -5.88
CA SER A 6 -2.30 -8.18 -6.85
C SER A 6 -3.57 -8.84 -6.28
N ASN A 7 -3.80 -8.76 -4.96
CA ASN A 7 -4.92 -9.41 -4.30
C ASN A 7 -6.23 -8.63 -4.45
N LYS A 8 -7.09 -9.09 -5.35
CA LYS A 8 -8.40 -8.48 -5.67
C LYS A 8 -9.34 -8.31 -4.49
N ARG A 9 -9.28 -9.20 -3.49
CA ARG A 9 -10.10 -9.05 -2.29
C ARG A 9 -9.67 -7.81 -1.52
N ILE A 10 -8.37 -7.61 -1.35
CA ILE A 10 -7.82 -6.45 -0.64
C ILE A 10 -8.04 -5.17 -1.45
N THR A 11 -7.87 -5.21 -2.77
CA THR A 11 -8.19 -4.08 -3.67
C THR A 11 -9.63 -3.62 -3.48
N LYS A 12 -10.59 -4.55 -3.48
CA LYS A 12 -12.00 -4.25 -3.25
C LYS A 12 -12.26 -3.60 -1.89
N GLU A 13 -11.64 -4.10 -0.81
CA GLU A 13 -11.83 -3.53 0.53
C GLU A 13 -11.32 -2.08 0.62
N LEU A 14 -10.21 -1.75 -0.03
CA LEU A 14 -9.69 -0.38 -0.09
C LEU A 14 -10.59 0.54 -0.91
N ILE A 15 -11.11 0.08 -2.05
CA ILE A 15 -12.09 0.81 -2.86
C ILE A 15 -13.36 1.08 -2.05
N ASP A 16 -13.87 0.07 -1.35
CA ASP A 16 -15.05 0.22 -0.52
C ASP A 16 -14.79 1.16 0.68
N ALA A 17 -13.57 1.18 1.23
CA ALA A 17 -13.18 2.15 2.25
C ALA A 17 -13.17 3.59 1.71
N LYS A 18 -12.59 3.83 0.52
CA LYS A 18 -12.63 5.14 -0.16
C LYS A 18 -14.08 5.59 -0.40
N LYS A 19 -14.96 4.69 -0.83
CA LYS A 19 -16.40 4.98 -1.01
C LYS A 19 -17.12 5.34 0.29
N ARG A 20 -16.67 4.83 1.44
CA ARG A 20 -17.16 5.23 2.77
C ARG A 20 -16.61 6.58 3.25
N GLY A 21 -15.70 7.20 2.49
CA GLY A 21 -15.09 8.48 2.81
C GLY A 21 -13.75 8.38 3.56
N VAL A 22 -13.15 7.19 3.65
CA VAL A 22 -11.80 7.04 4.19
C VAL A 22 -10.78 7.63 3.20
N ASP A 23 -9.80 8.39 3.71
CA ASP A 23 -8.68 8.87 2.89
C ASP A 23 -7.73 7.71 2.60
N VAL A 24 -7.80 7.17 1.37
CA VAL A 24 -6.99 6.06 0.92
C VAL A 24 -6.01 6.56 -0.14
N LYS A 25 -4.72 6.30 0.11
CA LYS A 25 -3.61 6.63 -0.77
C LYS A 25 -2.66 5.45 -0.85
N ILE A 26 -2.09 5.19 -2.03
CA ILE A 26 -1.30 3.98 -2.28
C ILE A 26 0.01 4.36 -2.97
N CYS A 27 1.13 3.82 -2.49
CA CYS A 27 2.39 3.80 -3.21
C CYS A 27 2.68 2.39 -3.72
N LEU A 28 3.05 2.26 -4.99
CA LEU A 28 3.34 1.00 -5.64
C LEU A 28 4.75 0.96 -6.24
N GLY A 29 5.37 -0.22 -6.20
CA GLY A 29 6.60 -0.49 -6.94
C GLY A 29 6.34 -0.44 -8.45
N LYS A 30 7.33 -0.03 -9.24
CA LYS A 30 7.18 0.15 -10.68
C LYS A 30 6.70 -1.11 -11.43
N SER A 31 7.10 -2.29 -10.99
CA SER A 31 6.68 -3.57 -11.58
C SER A 31 5.16 -3.75 -11.63
N MET A 32 4.42 -3.04 -10.78
CA MET A 32 2.95 -3.04 -10.75
C MET A 32 2.31 -2.53 -12.04
N LEU A 33 3.01 -1.70 -12.82
CA LEU A 33 2.53 -1.25 -14.13
C LEU A 33 2.33 -2.41 -15.09
N ASP A 34 3.08 -3.51 -14.92
CA ASP A 34 3.04 -4.68 -15.78
C ASP A 34 2.34 -5.86 -15.11
N THR A 35 2.67 -6.16 -13.84
CA THR A 35 2.26 -7.42 -13.18
C THR A 35 0.83 -7.41 -12.63
N ALA A 36 0.25 -6.24 -12.42
CA ALA A 36 -1.09 -6.07 -11.86
C ALA A 36 -1.72 -4.74 -12.32
N ALA A 37 -1.61 -4.46 -13.62
CA ALA A 37 -2.12 -3.26 -14.27
C ALA A 37 -3.63 -3.07 -14.06
N ASP A 38 -4.38 -4.17 -14.01
CA ASP A 38 -5.82 -4.18 -13.74
C ASP A 38 -6.15 -3.64 -12.34
N THR A 39 -5.37 -4.00 -11.33
CA THR A 39 -5.52 -3.49 -9.95
C THR A 39 -5.20 -2.00 -9.87
N LEU A 40 -4.20 -1.53 -10.62
CA LEU A 40 -3.92 -0.11 -10.74
C LEU A 40 -5.10 0.65 -11.37
N VAL A 41 -5.65 0.13 -12.46
CA VAL A 41 -6.82 0.72 -13.12
C VAL A 41 -8.01 0.79 -12.15
N GLU A 42 -8.31 -0.29 -11.43
CA GLU A 42 -9.39 -0.31 -10.42
C GLU A 42 -9.22 0.77 -9.34
N PHE A 43 -7.99 1.03 -8.88
CA PHE A 43 -7.74 2.11 -7.92
C PHE A 43 -7.96 3.49 -8.54
N LEU A 44 -7.48 3.72 -9.75
CA LEU A 44 -7.65 5.00 -10.45
C LEU A 44 -9.12 5.29 -10.74
N GLU A 45 -9.89 4.29 -11.19
CA GLU A 45 -11.33 4.42 -11.42
C GLU A 45 -12.13 4.69 -10.13
N ALA A 46 -11.59 4.29 -8.98
CA ALA A 46 -12.16 4.55 -7.66
C ALA A 46 -11.73 5.89 -7.04
N ASP A 47 -11.02 6.75 -7.80
CA ASP A 47 -10.48 8.03 -7.32
C ASP A 47 -9.52 7.87 -6.12
N ILE A 48 -8.77 6.76 -6.07
CA ILE A 48 -7.70 6.56 -5.08
C ILE A 48 -6.43 7.19 -5.62
N GLU A 49 -5.75 7.97 -4.77
CA GLU A 49 -4.45 8.56 -5.11
C GLU A 49 -3.39 7.46 -5.15
N VAL A 50 -2.82 7.21 -6.33
CA VAL A 50 -1.79 6.20 -6.53
C VAL A 50 -0.50 6.84 -7.04
N GLU A 51 0.59 6.64 -6.30
CA GLU A 51 1.94 6.98 -6.73
C GLU A 51 2.72 5.71 -7.09
N VAL A 52 3.43 5.73 -8.20
CA VAL A 52 4.29 4.64 -8.64
C VAL A 52 5.74 5.09 -8.58
N ALA A 53 6.61 4.26 -7.99
CA ALA A 53 8.03 4.56 -7.86
C ALA A 53 8.70 4.86 -9.22
N GLN A 54 9.57 5.87 -9.24
CA GLN A 54 10.32 6.28 -10.44
C GLN A 54 11.29 5.22 -10.95
N GLU A 55 11.71 5.35 -12.21
CA GLU A 55 12.75 4.51 -12.82
C GLU A 55 14.02 4.48 -11.97
N GLY A 56 14.60 3.29 -11.80
CA GLY A 56 15.81 3.09 -11.00
C GLY A 56 15.63 3.13 -9.49
N ARG A 57 14.42 3.40 -8.97
CA ARG A 57 14.10 3.26 -7.53
C ARG A 57 13.25 2.02 -7.28
N VAL A 58 13.71 1.16 -6.37
CA VAL A 58 12.98 -0.07 -6.01
C VAL A 58 12.26 0.14 -4.67
N LEU A 59 10.93 0.09 -4.70
CA LEU A 59 10.11 0.13 -3.49
C LEU A 59 9.97 -1.28 -2.91
N LEU A 60 10.87 -1.67 -1.99
CA LEU A 60 10.87 -3.02 -1.38
C LEU A 60 10.06 -3.12 -0.09
N VAL A 61 9.85 -2.01 0.61
CA VAL A 61 9.15 -1.98 1.90
C VAL A 61 7.66 -2.29 1.71
N LYS A 62 7.07 -3.07 2.63
CA LYS A 62 5.63 -3.28 2.74
C LYS A 62 5.15 -2.69 4.06
N ILE A 63 4.55 -1.51 3.97
CA ILE A 63 4.13 -0.72 5.13
C ILE A 63 2.77 -0.08 4.86
N ALA A 64 1.92 -0.02 5.88
CA ALA A 64 0.69 0.78 5.87
C ALA A 64 0.58 1.60 7.13
N LEU A 65 0.09 2.83 6.99
CA LEU A 65 -0.38 3.65 8.09
C LEU A 65 -1.91 3.59 8.08
N LEU A 66 -2.49 3.07 9.15
CA LEU A 66 -3.91 2.83 9.36
C LEU A 66 -4.32 3.62 10.60
N ASP A 67 -4.73 4.87 10.43
CA ASP A 67 -5.01 5.81 11.51
C ASP A 67 -3.84 5.95 12.51
N ASP A 68 -3.95 5.34 13.70
CA ASP A 68 -2.94 5.33 14.77
C ASP A 68 -2.07 4.06 14.79
N THR A 69 -2.26 3.20 13.78
CA THR A 69 -1.63 1.90 13.66
C THR A 69 -0.68 1.87 12.48
N VAL A 70 0.54 1.36 12.69
CA VAL A 70 1.47 1.06 11.60
C VAL A 70 1.54 -0.45 11.41
N MET A 71 1.27 -0.90 10.19
CA MET A 71 1.53 -2.26 9.74
C MET A 71 2.84 -2.28 8.97
N LEU A 72 3.75 -3.18 9.33
CA LEU A 72 5.03 -3.38 8.66
C LEU A 72 5.32 -4.87 8.57
N GLY A 73 5.98 -5.32 7.50
CA GLY A 73 6.45 -6.70 7.42
C GLY A 73 7.00 -7.07 6.06
N SER A 74 7.07 -8.38 5.82
CA SER A 74 7.57 -8.96 4.56
C SER A 74 6.45 -9.23 3.54
N ALA A 75 5.19 -9.35 3.99
CA ALA A 75 4.06 -9.70 3.15
C ALA A 75 3.73 -8.64 2.07
N ASN A 76 3.77 -9.04 0.80
CA ASN A 76 3.12 -8.31 -0.29
C ASN A 76 1.59 -8.45 -0.22
N MET A 77 0.86 -7.61 -0.95
CA MET A 77 -0.61 -7.72 -1.05
C MET A 77 -0.99 -8.65 -2.20
N SER A 78 -0.49 -9.88 -2.19
CA SER A 78 -0.79 -10.93 -3.16
C SER A 78 -1.50 -12.11 -2.49
N VAL A 79 -2.17 -12.97 -3.25
CA VAL A 79 -2.86 -14.15 -2.67
C VAL A 79 -1.85 -15.10 -2.01
N ASN A 80 -0.70 -15.32 -2.66
CA ASN A 80 0.32 -16.23 -2.16
C ASN A 80 0.96 -15.77 -0.85
N ALA A 81 1.10 -14.45 -0.63
CA ALA A 81 1.62 -13.91 0.63
C ALA A 81 0.78 -14.33 1.84
N PHE A 82 -0.51 -14.58 1.66
CA PHE A 82 -1.43 -14.96 2.74
C PHE A 82 -1.84 -16.43 2.74
N GLN A 83 -1.39 -17.24 1.77
CA GLN A 83 -1.79 -18.65 1.65
C GLN A 83 -0.62 -19.64 1.60
N SER A 84 0.51 -19.22 1.04
CA SER A 84 1.58 -20.14 0.64
C SER A 84 2.94 -19.71 1.17
N ASN A 85 3.25 -18.41 1.13
CA ASN A 85 4.53 -17.89 1.58
C ASN A 85 4.61 -17.89 3.10
N ILE A 86 5.84 -17.99 3.61
CA ILE A 86 6.14 -17.67 5.00
C ILE A 86 6.47 -16.18 5.05
N GLU A 87 5.55 -15.40 5.58
CA GLU A 87 5.65 -13.94 5.68
C GLU A 87 5.33 -13.51 7.11
N ASP A 88 5.86 -12.37 7.53
CA ASP A 88 5.52 -11.72 8.78
C ASP A 88 4.78 -10.40 8.54
N ILE A 89 3.89 -10.08 9.48
CA ILE A 89 3.22 -8.79 9.60
C ILE A 89 3.23 -8.41 11.08
N VAL A 90 3.75 -7.24 11.38
CA VAL A 90 3.78 -6.64 12.72
C VAL A 90 2.89 -5.41 12.73
N LEU A 91 2.05 -5.30 13.75
CA LEU A 91 1.18 -4.15 13.99
C LEU A 91 1.67 -3.39 15.22
N PHE A 92 1.94 -2.11 15.05
CA PHE A 92 2.25 -1.18 16.13
C PHE A 92 1.05 -0.26 16.35
N HIS A 93 0.51 -0.25 17.57
CA HIS A 93 -0.66 0.54 17.95
C HIS A 93 -0.28 1.66 18.92
N GLY A 94 -1.12 2.70 19.00
CA GLY A 94 -0.95 3.79 19.96
C GLY A 94 0.29 4.64 19.70
N LEU A 95 0.71 4.73 18.43
CA LEU A 95 1.85 5.55 18.06
C LEU A 95 1.49 7.03 18.19
N GLU A 96 2.13 7.73 19.12
CA GLU A 96 2.01 9.18 19.21
C GLU A 96 2.74 9.86 18.04
N ARG A 97 2.00 10.65 17.26
CA ARG A 97 2.57 11.55 16.23
C ARG A 97 3.39 12.64 16.93
N LYS A 98 4.70 12.48 17.04
CA LYS A 98 5.58 13.47 17.70
C LYS A 98 6.04 14.65 16.83
N SER A 99 5.61 14.79 15.57
CA SER A 99 5.82 16.04 14.80
C SER A 99 4.89 16.14 13.59
N LYS A 100 4.72 17.37 13.06
CA LYS A 100 4.04 17.62 11.77
C LYS A 100 4.90 17.22 10.55
N ASP A 101 6.17 16.92 10.75
CA ASP A 101 7.16 16.68 9.69
C ASP A 101 7.32 15.19 9.31
N THR A 102 6.64 14.27 10.00
CA THR A 102 6.58 12.85 9.59
C THR A 102 5.63 12.61 8.40
N ASN A 103 5.00 13.66 7.89
CA ASN A 103 4.04 13.60 6.81
C ASN A 103 4.73 13.60 5.46
N ASN A 104 5.42 12.52 5.11
CA ASN A 104 5.29 12.01 3.75
C ASN A 104 6.02 10.68 3.57
N VAL A 105 5.37 9.59 3.98
CA VAL A 105 5.75 8.27 3.46
C VAL A 105 5.66 8.26 1.92
N PHE A 106 4.79 9.10 1.34
CA PHE A 106 4.68 9.37 -0.10
C PHE A 106 5.86 10.18 -0.69
N ALA A 107 6.48 11.13 0.03
CA ALA A 107 7.67 11.83 -0.51
C ALA A 107 8.88 10.91 -0.68
N ALA A 108 8.91 9.75 -0.02
CA ALA A 108 9.97 8.77 -0.25
C ALA A 108 9.87 8.09 -1.64
N VAL A 109 8.74 8.25 -2.34
CA VAL A 109 8.46 7.62 -3.64
C VAL A 109 8.82 8.56 -4.81
N GLY A 110 8.98 9.87 -4.55
CA GLY A 110 9.40 10.92 -5.48
C GLY A 110 10.87 11.30 -5.41
#